data_AF-A0A6D2L2J2-F1
#
_entry.id   AF-A0A6D2L2J2-F1
#
_cell.length_a   1.000
_cell.length_b   1.000
_cell.length_c   1.000
_cell.angle_alpha   90.00
_cell.angle_beta   90.00
_cell.angle_gamma   90.00
#
_symmetry.space_group_name_H-M   'P 1'
#
loop_
_entity.id
_entity.type
_entity.pdbx_description
1 polymer ?
#
loop_
_entity_poly.entity_id
_entity_poly.type
_entity_poly.pdbx_seq_one_letter_code
_entity_poly.pdbx_strand_id
1 'polypeptide(L)' 'MELGEDSSPQRKSGRGKIEIKRIENTTNRQVTFCKRRNGLLKKAYELSVLCDAEVALIVFSSRGRLYEYSNNRASDLLC' A
#
# COMPACT_ATOMS: atom_id res chain seq x y z
N MET A 1 12.11 -34.59 34.87
CA MET A 1 11.01 -33.60 34.88
C MET A 1 11.31 -32.67 33.72
N GLU A 2 10.80 -32.97 32.53
CA GLU A 2 10.97 -32.10 31.37
C GLU A 2 9.88 -31.02 31.41
N LEU A 3 10.30 -29.75 31.36
CA LEU A 3 9.40 -28.60 31.23
C LEU A 3 9.10 -28.44 29.74
N GLY A 4 7.90 -28.86 29.34
CA GLY A 4 7.38 -28.67 27.98
C GLY A 4 7.21 -27.19 27.67
N GLU A 5 7.65 -26.80 26.47
CA GLU A 5 7.55 -25.44 25.94
C GLU A 5 6.07 -25.05 25.76
N ASP A 6 5.63 -24.00 26.46
CA ASP A 6 4.33 -23.36 26.26
C ASP A 6 4.33 -22.66 24.89
N SER A 7 3.90 -23.38 23.85
CA SER A 7 3.61 -22.82 22.54
C SER A 7 2.27 -22.06 22.60
N SER A 8 2.29 -20.88 23.21
CA SER A 8 1.15 -19.98 23.23
C SER A 8 0.83 -19.47 21.80
N PRO A 9 -0.46 -19.47 21.37
CA PRO A 9 -0.83 -19.08 20.01
C PRO A 9 -0.52 -17.59 19.79
N GLN A 10 0.30 -17.29 18.80
CA GLN A 10 0.64 -15.92 18.41
C GLN A 10 -0.64 -15.14 18.06
N ARG A 11 -1.09 -14.29 18.99
CA ARG A 11 -2.20 -13.37 18.77
C ARG A 11 -1.82 -12.44 17.61
N LYS A 12 -2.62 -12.42 16.54
CA LYS A 12 -2.49 -11.44 15.46
C LYS A 12 -2.71 -10.05 16.05
N SER A 13 -1.63 -9.27 16.21
CA SER A 13 -1.75 -7.87 16.64
C SER A 13 -2.56 -7.07 15.62
N GLY A 14 -3.48 -6.24 16.09
CA GLY A 14 -4.24 -5.30 15.25
C GLY A 14 -3.35 -4.28 14.52
N ARG A 15 -3.95 -3.39 13.74
CA ARG A 15 -3.21 -2.36 12.98
C ARG A 15 -2.60 -1.33 13.94
N GLY A 16 -1.32 -1.50 14.27
CA GLY A 16 -0.58 -0.55 15.10
C GLY A 16 -0.38 0.80 14.40
N LYS A 17 -0.44 1.89 15.18
CA LYS A 17 -0.03 3.23 14.74
C LYS A 17 1.48 3.22 14.44
N ILE A 18 1.89 3.83 13.34
CA ILE A 18 3.31 4.01 12.99
C ILE A 18 3.59 5.49 12.73
N GLU A 19 4.82 5.91 12.99
CA GLU A 19 5.30 7.25 12.65
C GLU A 19 5.40 7.43 11.12
N ILE A 20 5.12 8.64 10.63
CA ILE A 20 5.26 8.97 9.21
C ILE A 20 6.72 9.32 8.92
N LYS A 21 7.54 8.28 8.76
CA LYS A 21 8.93 8.35 8.33
C LYS A 21 9.28 7.14 7.46
N ARG A 22 10.47 7.13 6.85
CA ARG A 22 10.95 5.99 6.08
C ARG A 22 11.03 4.75 6.98
N ILE A 23 10.45 3.63 6.53
CA ILE A 23 10.55 2.35 7.22
C ILE A 23 11.91 1.73 6.87
N GLU A 24 12.80 1.60 7.84
CA GLU A 24 14.15 1.09 7.58
C GLU A 24 14.19 -0.42 7.32
N ASN A 25 13.40 -1.20 8.06
CA ASN A 25 13.28 -2.64 7.81
C ASN A 25 12.70 -2.91 6.41
N THR A 26 13.51 -3.53 5.55
CA THR A 26 13.19 -3.74 4.12
C THR A 26 11.94 -4.59 3.91
N THR A 27 11.74 -5.64 4.70
CA THR A 27 10.56 -6.51 4.61
C THR A 27 9.29 -5.75 4.98
N ASN A 28 9.31 -5.03 6.11
CA ASN A 28 8.18 -4.21 6.55
C ASN A 28 7.89 -3.08 5.56
N ARG A 29 8.92 -2.47 4.97
CA ARG A 29 8.79 -1.45 3.94
C ARG A 29 8.13 -2.02 2.68
N GLN A 30 8.55 -3.21 2.21
CA GLN A 30 7.96 -3.87 1.04
C GLN A 30 6.49 -4.23 1.27
N VAL A 31 6.17 -4.86 2.41
CA VAL A 31 4.79 -5.21 2.76
C VAL A 31 3.92 -3.95 2.88
N THR A 32 4.44 -2.91 3.53
CA THR A 32 3.74 -1.63 3.69
C THR A 32 3.53 -0.94 2.35
N PHE A 33 4.53 -0.93 1.47
CA PHE A 33 4.43 -0.41 0.11
C PHE A 33 3.31 -1.11 -0.65
N CYS A 34 3.31 -2.44 -0.70
CA CYS A 34 2.26 -3.21 -1.38
C CYS A 34 0.87 -2.87 -0.84
N LYS A 35 0.69 -2.85 0.49
CA LYS A 35 -0.61 -2.56 1.11
C LYS A 35 -1.08 -1.12 0.88
N ARG A 36 -0.20 -0.13 1.09
CA ARG A 36 -0.54 1.30 0.93
C ARG A 36 -0.76 1.67 -0.54
N ARG A 37 0.08 1.20 -1.45
CA ARG A 37 -0.09 1.39 -2.90
C ARG A 37 -1.45 0.87 -3.36
N ASN A 38 -1.82 -0.35 -2.97
CA ASN A 38 -3.12 -0.92 -3.34
C ASN A 38 -4.28 -0.12 -2.74
N GLY A 39 -4.16 0.32 -1.48
CA GLY A 39 -5.17 1.18 -0.84
C GLY A 39 -5.32 2.53 -1.53
N LEU A 40 -4.20 3.13 -1.96
CA LEU A 40 -4.17 4.42 -2.66
C LEU A 40 -4.78 4.29 -4.07
N LEU A 41 -4.41 3.25 -4.83
CA LEU A 41 -5.02 2.96 -6.14
C LEU A 41 -6.55 2.79 -6.01
N LYS A 42 -7.01 2.05 -5.00
CA LYS A 42 -8.45 1.91 -4.74
C LYS A 42 -9.12 3.26 -4.45
N LYS A 43 -8.46 4.12 -3.67
CA LYS A 43 -9.00 5.45 -3.35
C LYS A 43 -9.03 6.38 -4.56
N ALA A 44 -8.01 6.35 -5.40
CA ALA A 44 -7.98 7.10 -6.66
C ALA A 44 -9.15 6.69 -7.58
N TYR A 45 -9.39 5.38 -7.71
CA TYR A 45 -10.54 4.84 -8.44
C TYR A 45 -11.89 5.23 -7.81
N GLU A 46 -12.05 5.08 -6.50
CA GLU A 46 -13.29 5.46 -5.82
C GLU A 46 -13.61 6.95 -6.04
N LEU A 47 -12.60 7.81 -5.92
CA LEU A 47 -12.76 9.26 -6.11
C LEU A 47 -13.15 9.61 -7.54
N SER A 48 -12.47 9.04 -8.54
CA SER A 48 -12.76 9.33 -9.94
C SER A 48 -14.19 8.94 -10.31
N VAL A 49 -14.68 7.78 -9.85
CA VAL A 49 -16.04 7.30 -10.12
C VAL A 49 -17.09 8.09 -9.35
N LEU A 50 -16.90 8.32 -8.05
CA LEU A 50 -17.90 8.96 -7.20
C LEU A 50 -18.13 10.43 -7.54
N CYS A 51 -17.10 11.10 -8.07
CA CYS A 51 -17.12 12.54 -8.29
C CYS A 51 -16.97 12.96 -9.76
N ASP A 52 -16.96 12.01 -10.71
CA ASP A 52 -16.60 12.24 -12.12
C ASP A 52 -15.30 13.06 -12.28
N ALA A 53 -14.33 12.80 -11.40
CA ALA A 53 -13.10 13.57 -11.35
C ALA A 53 -12.02 12.94 -12.24
N GLU A 54 -11.29 13.77 -12.97
CA GLU A 54 -10.07 13.36 -13.67
C GLU A 54 -8.96 13.12 -12.64
N VAL A 55 -8.45 11.89 -12.60
CA VAL A 55 -7.47 11.46 -11.60
C VAL A 55 -6.38 10.64 -12.28
N ALA A 56 -5.13 11.02 -12.01
CA ALA A 56 -3.94 10.26 -12.37
C ALA A 56 -3.10 9.99 -11.11
N LEU A 57 -2.55 8.78 -11.01
CA LEU A 57 -1.63 8.36 -9.96
C LEU A 57 -0.46 7.59 -10.57
N ILE A 58 0.76 8.01 -10.27
CA ILE A 58 2.00 7.38 -10.72
C ILE A 58 2.84 7.03 -9.49
N VAL A 59 3.27 5.77 -9.37
CA VAL A 59 4.09 5.28 -8.26
C VAL A 59 5.25 4.45 -8.78
N PHE A 60 6.47 4.92 -8.52
CA PHE A 60 7.69 4.14 -8.76
C PHE A 60 8.12 3.40 -7.50
N SER A 61 8.39 2.10 -7.63
CA SER A 61 9.07 1.35 -6.58
C SER A 61 10.58 1.62 -6.60
N SER A 62 11.25 1.30 -5.49
CA SER A 62 12.72 1.38 -5.42
C SER A 62 13.45 0.44 -6.40
N ARG A 63 12.73 -0.49 -7.04
CA ARG A 63 13.24 -1.38 -8.10
C ARG A 63 12.93 -0.87 -9.52
N GLY A 64 12.45 0.37 -9.65
CA GLY A 64 12.10 0.97 -10.94
C GLY A 64 10.79 0.48 -11.54
N ARG A 65 10.03 -0.38 -10.85
CA ARG A 65 8.70 -0.80 -11.34
C ARG A 65 7.70 0.34 -11.21
N LEU A 66 7.00 0.64 -12.31
CA LEU A 66 5.87 1.55 -12.39
C LEU A 66 4.59 0.86 -11.94
N TYR A 67 3.79 1.58 -11.17
CA TYR A 67 2.41 1.26 -10.83
C TYR A 67 1.58 2.51 -11.02
N GLU A 68 0.49 2.42 -11.78
CA GLU A 68 -0.28 3.59 -12.17
C GLU A 68 -1.78 3.34 -12.16
N TYR A 69 -2.52 4.44 -12.14
CA TYR A 69 -3.95 4.51 -12.39
C TYR A 69 -4.25 5.82 -13.12
N SER A 70 -5.02 5.76 -14.20
CA SER A 70 -5.62 6.92 -14.86
C SER A 70 -7.00 6.53 -15.38
N ASN A 71 -7.92 7.48 -15.45
CA ASN A 71 -9.17 7.32 -16.20
C ASN A 71 -9.04 7.96 -17.58
N ASN A 72 -9.88 7.54 -18.54
CA ASN A 72 -9.73 7.84 -19.97
C ASN A 72 -9.43 9.31 -20.29
N ARG A 73 -10.04 10.26 -19.57
CA ARG A 73 -9.78 11.71 -19.78
C ARG A 73 -8.40 12.15 -19.28
N ALA A 74 -7.94 11.60 -18.14
CA ALA A 74 -6.61 11.88 -17.61
C ALA A 74 -5.50 11.14 -18.37
N SER A 75 -5.81 10.03 -19.04
CA SER A 75 -4.86 9.27 -19.87
C SER A 75 -4.34 10.12 -21.04
N ASP A 76 -5.20 10.95 -21.62
CA ASP A 76 -4.86 11.86 -22.73
C ASP A 76 -3.92 13.01 -22.29
N LEU A 77 -3.76 13.25 -20.99
CA LEU A 77 -2.81 14.22 -20.41
C LEU A 77 -1.42 13.64 -20.13
N LEU A 78 -1.29 12.31 -20.12
CA LEU A 78 -0.06 11.59 -19.75
C LEU A 78 0.75 11.12 -20.98
N CYS A 79 0.22 11.33 -22.18
CA CYS A 79 0.89 11.11 -23.47
C CYS A 79 1.45 12.41 -24.06
#